data_AF-A0A9E0BLA7-F1
#
_entry.id   AF-A0A9E0BLA7-F1
#
_cell.length_a   1.000
_cell.length_b   1.000
_cell.length_c   1.000
_cell.angle_alpha   90.00
_cell.angle_beta   90.00
_cell.angle_gamma   90.00
#
_symmetry.space_group_name_H-M   'P 1'
#
loop_
_entity.id
_entity.type
_entity.pdbx_description
1 polymer ?
#
loop_
_entity_poly.entity_id
_entity_poly.type
_entity_poly.pdbx_seq_one_letter_code
_entity_poly.pdbx_strand_id
1 'polypeptide(L)'
;MSILIFLIVSYLLLCFTLGKLFEKAGVPSSKAWIPGVNVIEWCKLIGKPTKEALWLLFPIVNIFTFTGMAVDLVRSFGKFRFVDTALAVIYAPLSFFLTARDDKSKYLGPTLKLEADYAHQLAEARTKKDTYLVKKLEANNPYQKGALREWVEAIVFAVFAAAFIRMFLIEAYTIPTSSMESSLLVGDYLFVSKAHYGIRTPMTVAQLPLLHNRIPFLDKESYLKSPSLGYHRLPALTSIKNNDPFVFNYPEGDSVYVRPERTFSVHDLRRNPFLQQYLQGYPLVVRPIDKRDHYIKRCVAIAGDTLEIRNKQLYINGVAATNPTHLQYTYRVLSSAALNLDKLKEFGVNITDNNYQEGLFNLTKEQIEKIKSLDPSIRIEEASPIDPVNDPNRLFPHDPTNFNKWSVDNFGPLYVPKEGVTVSITPQTIAPYRRIIAVYENNKLEERDGKIFINEKEASTYTFQQNYYWAMGDNRHNSEDSRVWGFVPEDHVVGKPLFIWFSTKNANAAEGIRWDRIFTSANKM
;
A
#
# COMPACT_ATOMS: atom_id res chain seq x y z
N MET A 1 -19.18 9.22 10.75
CA MET A 1 -20.65 9.41 10.77
C MET A 1 -21.25 9.70 9.39
N SER A 2 -20.61 10.51 8.53
CA SER A 2 -21.11 10.85 7.18
C SER A 2 -21.25 9.66 6.20
N ILE A 3 -20.27 8.74 6.18
CA ILE A 3 -20.29 7.57 5.25
C ILE A 3 -21.41 6.60 5.59
N LEU A 4 -21.59 6.26 6.87
CA LEU A 4 -22.62 5.31 7.29
C LEU A 4 -24.02 5.84 6.93
N ILE A 5 -24.25 7.14 7.14
CA ILE A 5 -25.49 7.81 6.72
C ILE A 5 -25.64 7.71 5.19
N PHE A 6 -24.59 8.01 4.42
CA PHE A 6 -24.62 7.88 2.96
C PHE A 6 -24.94 6.44 2.51
N LEU A 7 -24.34 5.42 3.12
CA LEU A 7 -24.58 4.02 2.80
C LEU A 7 -26.01 3.60 3.14
N ILE A 8 -26.54 4.03 4.30
CA ILE A 8 -27.92 3.78 4.71
C ILE A 8 -28.89 4.46 3.73
N VAL A 9 -28.69 5.74 3.42
CA VAL A 9 -29.53 6.47 2.46
C VAL A 9 -29.46 5.82 1.08
N SER A 10 -28.27 5.46 0.61
CA SER A 10 -28.09 4.76 -0.67
C SER A 10 -28.80 3.41 -0.70
N TYR A 11 -28.77 2.67 0.42
CA TYR A 11 -29.48 1.39 0.54
C TYR A 11 -31.00 1.57 0.56
N LEU A 12 -31.53 2.56 1.28
CA LEU A 12 -32.97 2.88 1.29
C LEU A 12 -33.45 3.31 -0.10
N LEU A 13 -32.66 4.16 -0.79
CA LEU A 13 -32.92 4.55 -2.17
C LEU A 13 -32.88 3.33 -3.11
N LEU A 14 -31.92 2.43 -2.93
CA LEU A 14 -31.84 1.18 -3.68
C LEU A 14 -33.10 0.34 -3.49
N CYS A 15 -33.55 0.13 -2.25
CA CYS A 15 -34.75 -0.66 -1.95
C CYS A 15 -36.00 -0.02 -2.58
N PHE A 16 -36.13 1.30 -2.47
CA PHE A 16 -37.24 2.04 -3.07
C PHE A 16 -37.27 1.89 -4.61
N THR A 17 -36.15 2.12 -5.28
CA THR A 17 -36.09 2.10 -6.75
C THR A 17 -36.14 0.68 -7.32
N LEU A 18 -35.57 -0.29 -6.59
CA LEU A 18 -35.74 -1.71 -6.88
C LEU A 18 -37.21 -2.13 -6.75
N GLY A 19 -37.92 -1.64 -5.72
CA GLY A 19 -39.36 -1.89 -5.54
C GLY A 19 -40.21 -1.40 -6.73
N LYS A 20 -39.84 -0.27 -7.34
CA LYS A 20 -40.50 0.25 -8.55
C LYS A 20 -40.25 -0.63 -9.77
N LEU A 21 -39.06 -1.19 -9.91
CA LEU A 21 -38.78 -2.17 -10.98
C LEU A 21 -39.49 -3.50 -10.73
N PHE A 22 -39.59 -3.93 -9.47
CA PHE A 22 -40.33 -5.14 -9.09
C PHE A 22 -41.81 -5.03 -9.50
N GLU A 23 -42.47 -3.90 -9.19
CA GLU A 23 -43.84 -3.63 -9.62
C GLU A 23 -44.00 -3.77 -11.15
N LYS A 24 -43.08 -3.18 -11.93
CA LYS A 24 -43.08 -3.30 -13.40
C LYS A 24 -42.85 -4.72 -13.91
N ALA A 25 -42.22 -5.59 -13.11
CA ALA A 25 -41.98 -6.98 -13.44
C ALA A 25 -43.03 -7.93 -12.83
N GLY A 26 -44.10 -7.42 -12.20
CA GLY A 26 -45.15 -8.22 -11.57
C GLY A 26 -44.76 -8.82 -10.22
N VAL A 27 -43.69 -8.32 -9.58
CA VAL A 27 -43.26 -8.71 -8.24
C VAL A 27 -43.74 -7.66 -7.23
N PRO A 28 -44.30 -8.04 -6.07
CA PRO A 28 -44.72 -7.07 -5.06
C PRO A 28 -43.56 -6.18 -4.59
N SER A 29 -43.75 -4.86 -4.59
CA SER A 29 -42.71 -3.88 -4.16
C SER A 29 -42.27 -4.05 -2.71
N SER A 30 -43.15 -4.55 -1.84
CA SER A 30 -42.82 -4.85 -0.45
C SER A 30 -41.63 -5.80 -0.32
N LYS A 31 -41.43 -6.71 -1.28
CA LYS A 31 -40.29 -7.64 -1.29
C LYS A 31 -38.94 -6.95 -1.46
N ALA A 32 -38.89 -5.74 -2.02
CA ALA A 32 -37.63 -5.00 -2.18
C ALA A 32 -37.07 -4.49 -0.83
N TRP A 33 -37.93 -4.34 0.18
CA TRP A 33 -37.58 -3.85 1.51
C TRP A 33 -37.16 -4.94 2.49
N ILE A 34 -37.37 -6.22 2.14
CA ILE A 34 -37.02 -7.36 2.99
C ILE A 34 -35.60 -7.82 2.60
N PRO A 35 -34.57 -7.63 3.45
CA PRO A 35 -33.21 -8.04 3.15
C PRO A 35 -33.13 -9.54 2.83
N GLY A 36 -32.37 -9.90 1.81
CA GLY A 36 -32.23 -11.29 1.35
C GLY A 36 -33.33 -11.72 0.38
N VAL A 37 -34.60 -11.45 0.70
CA VAL A 37 -35.72 -11.68 -0.24
C VAL A 37 -35.58 -10.78 -1.46
N ASN A 38 -35.22 -9.51 -1.26
CA ASN A 38 -34.98 -8.56 -2.35
C ASN A 38 -33.90 -9.07 -3.31
N VAL A 39 -32.79 -9.61 -2.79
CA VAL A 39 -31.72 -10.19 -3.61
C VAL A 39 -32.19 -11.45 -4.34
N ILE A 40 -32.94 -12.34 -3.68
CA ILE A 40 -33.45 -13.57 -4.30
C ILE A 40 -34.39 -13.25 -5.47
N GLU A 41 -35.34 -12.33 -5.28
CA GLU A 41 -36.24 -11.92 -6.36
C GLU A 41 -35.48 -11.21 -7.49
N TRP A 42 -34.49 -10.38 -7.15
CA TRP A 42 -33.62 -9.77 -8.14
C TRP A 42 -32.87 -10.83 -8.97
N CYS A 43 -32.27 -11.85 -8.35
CA CYS A 43 -31.65 -12.97 -9.06
C CYS A 43 -32.61 -13.65 -10.05
N LYS A 44 -33.87 -13.91 -9.64
CA LYS A 44 -34.88 -14.49 -10.54
C LYS A 44 -35.19 -13.56 -11.72
N LEU A 45 -35.37 -12.27 -11.45
CA LEU A 45 -35.71 -11.28 -12.49
C LEU A 45 -34.63 -11.15 -13.56
N ILE A 46 -33.37 -11.40 -13.24
CA ILE A 46 -32.26 -11.38 -14.21
C ILE A 46 -31.93 -12.76 -14.78
N GLY A 47 -32.47 -13.84 -14.21
CA GLY A 47 -32.18 -15.22 -14.62
C GLY A 47 -30.92 -15.82 -13.98
N LYS A 48 -30.39 -15.21 -12.92
CA LYS A 48 -29.22 -15.68 -12.17
C LYS A 48 -29.63 -16.74 -11.13
N PRO A 49 -28.85 -17.82 -10.94
CA PRO A 49 -29.09 -18.79 -9.87
C PRO A 49 -29.15 -18.11 -8.49
N THR A 50 -30.18 -18.40 -7.70
CA THR A 50 -30.39 -17.75 -6.38
C THR A 50 -29.26 -18.02 -5.39
N LYS A 51 -28.57 -19.15 -5.50
CA LYS A 51 -27.37 -19.46 -4.69
C LYS A 51 -26.22 -18.47 -4.89
N GLU A 52 -26.14 -17.82 -6.04
CA GLU A 52 -25.12 -16.78 -6.29
C GLU A 52 -25.35 -15.51 -5.48
N ALA A 53 -26.54 -15.33 -4.89
CA ALA A 53 -26.80 -14.26 -3.92
C ALA A 53 -25.83 -14.32 -2.72
N LEU A 54 -25.33 -15.52 -2.38
CA LEU A 54 -24.36 -15.70 -1.28
C LEU A 54 -23.05 -14.94 -1.54
N TRP A 55 -22.67 -14.69 -2.80
CA TRP A 55 -21.48 -13.91 -3.13
C TRP A 55 -21.55 -12.45 -2.63
N LEU A 56 -22.76 -11.92 -2.42
CA LEU A 56 -22.95 -10.58 -1.84
C LEU A 56 -22.58 -10.50 -0.35
N LEU A 57 -22.41 -11.64 0.32
CA LEU A 57 -21.98 -11.72 1.73
C LEU A 57 -20.46 -11.61 1.88
N PHE A 58 -19.70 -11.86 0.80
CA PHE A 58 -18.25 -11.81 0.83
C PHE A 58 -17.78 -10.41 0.44
N PRO A 59 -17.10 -9.67 1.34
CA PRO A 59 -16.55 -8.36 1.00
C PRO A 59 -15.70 -8.42 -0.26
N ILE A 60 -15.67 -7.32 -1.03
CA ILE A 60 -14.97 -7.17 -2.31
C ILE A 60 -15.68 -7.94 -3.43
N VAL A 61 -15.92 -9.24 -3.27
CA VAL A 61 -16.68 -10.04 -4.25
C VAL A 61 -18.09 -9.48 -4.42
N ASN A 62 -18.70 -9.04 -3.32
CA ASN A 62 -20.03 -8.45 -3.31
C ASN A 62 -20.18 -7.23 -4.24
N ILE A 63 -19.13 -6.42 -4.42
CA ILE A 63 -19.16 -5.23 -5.29
C ILE A 63 -19.20 -5.66 -6.76
N PHE A 64 -18.41 -6.66 -7.17
CA PHE A 64 -18.45 -7.19 -8.54
C PHE A 64 -19.77 -7.90 -8.83
N THR A 65 -20.25 -8.71 -7.87
CA THR A 65 -21.55 -9.38 -8.00
C THR A 65 -22.68 -8.36 -8.09
N PHE A 66 -22.69 -7.34 -7.23
CA PHE A 66 -23.72 -6.29 -7.23
C PHE A 66 -23.73 -5.49 -8.54
N THR A 67 -22.56 -5.03 -9.02
CA THR A 67 -22.49 -4.25 -10.26
C THR A 67 -22.93 -5.06 -11.46
N GLY A 68 -22.55 -6.34 -11.55
CA GLY A 68 -23.06 -7.27 -12.55
C GLY A 68 -24.59 -7.42 -12.49
N MET A 69 -25.13 -7.68 -11.30
CA MET A 69 -26.58 -7.79 -11.10
C MET A 69 -27.34 -6.51 -11.46
N ALA A 70 -26.76 -5.33 -11.23
CA ALA A 70 -27.36 -4.03 -11.58
C ALA A 70 -27.42 -3.81 -13.08
N VAL A 71 -26.35 -4.17 -13.80
CA VAL A 71 -26.31 -4.14 -15.26
C VAL A 71 -27.35 -5.11 -15.83
N ASP A 72 -27.40 -6.35 -15.33
CA ASP A 72 -28.34 -7.35 -15.81
C ASP A 72 -29.81 -6.98 -15.53
N LEU A 73 -30.08 -6.27 -14.44
CA LEU A 73 -31.42 -5.80 -14.13
C LEU A 73 -31.89 -4.79 -15.16
N VAL A 74 -31.14 -3.73 -15.42
CA VAL A 74 -31.56 -2.71 -16.40
C VAL A 74 -31.66 -3.29 -17.81
N ARG A 75 -30.79 -4.24 -18.17
CA ARG A 75 -30.87 -4.99 -19.44
C ARG A 75 -32.16 -5.82 -19.55
N SER A 76 -32.65 -6.37 -18.45
CA SER A 76 -33.95 -7.07 -18.39
C SER A 76 -35.15 -6.13 -18.66
N PHE A 77 -34.95 -4.81 -18.62
CA PHE A 77 -35.91 -3.78 -19.01
C PHE A 77 -35.60 -3.14 -20.38
N GLY A 78 -34.75 -3.77 -21.20
CA GLY A 78 -34.41 -3.30 -22.55
C GLY A 78 -33.35 -2.20 -22.61
N LYS A 79 -32.61 -1.96 -21.52
CA LYS A 79 -31.53 -0.97 -21.46
C LYS A 79 -30.18 -1.57 -21.85
N PHE A 80 -29.85 -1.50 -23.13
CA PHE A 80 -28.62 -2.09 -23.67
C PHE A 80 -27.52 -1.08 -24.01
N ARG A 81 -27.78 0.23 -23.94
CA ARG A 81 -26.78 1.24 -24.32
C ARG A 81 -25.69 1.34 -23.26
N PHE A 82 -24.49 1.73 -23.68
CA PHE A 82 -23.35 1.91 -22.80
C PHE A 82 -23.65 2.84 -21.61
N VAL A 83 -24.33 3.96 -21.86
CA VAL A 83 -24.68 4.93 -20.81
C VAL A 83 -25.62 4.33 -19.77
N ASP A 84 -26.56 3.48 -20.20
CA ASP A 84 -27.52 2.85 -19.27
C ASP A 84 -26.81 1.86 -18.34
N THR A 85 -25.93 1.02 -18.90
CA THR A 85 -25.14 0.04 -18.14
C THR A 85 -24.08 0.70 -17.27
N ALA A 86 -23.41 1.74 -17.77
CA ALA A 86 -22.42 2.50 -16.99
C ALA A 86 -23.06 3.21 -15.79
N LEU A 87 -24.25 3.80 -15.96
CA LEU A 87 -24.96 4.42 -14.86
C LEU A 87 -25.40 3.41 -13.79
N ALA A 88 -25.78 2.19 -14.19
CA ALA A 88 -26.10 1.12 -13.25
C ALA A 88 -24.90 0.71 -12.38
N VAL A 89 -23.69 0.74 -12.95
CA VAL A 89 -22.43 0.49 -12.20
C VAL A 89 -22.07 1.66 -11.29
N ILE A 90 -22.16 2.90 -11.79
CA ILE A 90 -21.79 4.11 -11.04
C ILE A 90 -22.73 4.34 -9.85
N TYR A 91 -24.04 4.27 -10.10
CA TYR A 91 -25.04 4.49 -9.05
C TYR A 91 -26.39 3.83 -9.40
N ALA A 92 -26.50 2.54 -9.04
CA ALA A 92 -27.68 1.72 -9.28
C ALA A 92 -29.02 2.37 -8.86
N PRO A 93 -29.15 3.05 -7.70
CA PRO A 93 -30.43 3.66 -7.32
C PRO A 93 -30.97 4.64 -8.36
N LEU A 94 -30.11 5.52 -8.89
CA LEU A 94 -30.50 6.48 -9.93
C LEU A 94 -30.83 5.77 -11.25
N SER A 95 -30.01 4.79 -11.66
CA SER A 95 -30.27 4.02 -12.88
C SER A 95 -31.62 3.29 -12.84
N PHE A 96 -31.93 2.66 -11.70
CA PHE A 96 -33.20 1.97 -11.49
C PHE A 96 -34.38 2.93 -11.47
N PHE A 97 -34.23 4.10 -10.83
CA PHE A 97 -35.27 5.13 -10.85
C PHE A 97 -35.58 5.62 -12.26
N LEU A 98 -34.56 5.93 -13.06
CA LEU A 98 -34.74 6.40 -14.44
C LEU A 98 -35.37 5.31 -15.32
N THR A 99 -34.97 4.05 -15.13
CA THR A 99 -35.58 2.90 -15.83
C THR A 99 -37.03 2.68 -15.41
N ALA A 100 -37.33 2.84 -14.12
CA ALA A 100 -38.68 2.72 -13.60
C ALA A 100 -39.59 3.84 -14.09
N ARG A 101 -39.08 5.07 -14.27
CA ARG A 101 -39.87 6.21 -14.74
C ARG A 101 -40.09 6.23 -16.26
N ASP A 102 -39.26 5.54 -17.03
CA ASP A 102 -39.43 5.47 -18.48
C ASP A 102 -40.60 4.55 -18.86
N ASP A 103 -41.66 5.12 -19.43
CA ASP A 103 -42.85 4.38 -19.87
C ASP A 103 -42.56 3.35 -20.98
N LYS A 104 -41.48 3.54 -21.74
CA LYS A 104 -41.04 2.59 -22.76
C LYS A 104 -40.33 1.37 -22.18
N SER A 105 -39.84 1.48 -20.94
CA SER A 105 -39.13 0.40 -20.26
C SER A 105 -40.13 -0.58 -19.66
N LYS A 106 -40.33 -1.69 -20.37
CA LYS A 106 -41.11 -2.85 -19.90
C LYS A 106 -40.17 -3.98 -19.53
N TYR A 107 -40.58 -4.81 -18.57
CA TYR A 107 -39.84 -6.02 -18.25
C TYR A 107 -39.95 -7.00 -19.43
N LEU A 108 -38.81 -7.29 -20.08
CA LEU A 108 -38.73 -8.18 -21.23
C LEU A 108 -38.58 -9.65 -20.81
N GLY A 109 -38.20 -9.88 -19.56
CA GLY A 109 -37.85 -11.18 -19.02
C GLY A 109 -36.40 -11.24 -18.52
N PRO A 110 -35.97 -12.40 -18.01
CA PRO A 110 -34.63 -12.59 -17.45
C PRO A 110 -33.54 -12.49 -18.52
N THR A 111 -32.81 -11.37 -18.55
CA THR A 111 -31.84 -11.06 -19.61
C THR A 111 -30.79 -12.16 -19.81
N LEU A 112 -30.31 -12.82 -18.75
CA LEU A 112 -29.28 -13.86 -18.87
C LEU A 112 -29.80 -15.09 -19.61
N LYS A 113 -31.08 -15.43 -19.43
CA LYS A 113 -31.71 -16.51 -20.17
C LYS A 113 -32.01 -16.09 -21.61
N LEU A 114 -32.58 -14.91 -21.79
CA LEU A 114 -32.90 -14.39 -23.12
C LEU A 114 -31.67 -14.27 -24.02
N GLU A 115 -30.54 -13.82 -23.46
CA GLU A 115 -29.25 -13.73 -24.16
C GLU A 115 -28.67 -15.12 -24.48
N ALA A 116 -28.73 -16.06 -23.53
CA ALA A 116 -28.29 -17.43 -23.75
C ALA A 116 -29.13 -18.16 -24.82
N ASP A 117 -30.46 -18.02 -24.77
CA ASP A 117 -31.39 -18.59 -25.74
C ASP A 117 -31.14 -18.01 -27.14
N TYR A 118 -30.87 -16.70 -27.23
CA TYR A 118 -30.53 -16.04 -28.49
C TYR A 118 -29.21 -16.56 -29.07
N ALA A 119 -28.18 -16.70 -28.23
CA ALA A 119 -26.89 -17.25 -28.63
C ALA A 119 -27.02 -18.70 -29.10
N HIS A 120 -27.85 -19.51 -28.43
CA HIS A 120 -28.14 -20.88 -28.84
C HIS A 120 -28.83 -20.94 -30.19
N GLN A 121 -29.87 -20.13 -30.42
CA GLN A 121 -30.56 -20.05 -31.72
C GLN A 121 -29.61 -19.67 -32.85
N LEU A 122 -28.72 -18.69 -32.61
CA LEU A 122 -27.72 -18.29 -33.59
C LEU A 122 -26.69 -19.40 -33.88
N ALA A 123 -26.22 -20.09 -32.84
CA ALA A 123 -25.30 -21.22 -32.97
C ALA A 123 -25.93 -22.39 -33.72
N GLU A 124 -27.19 -22.73 -33.41
CA GLU A 124 -27.94 -23.79 -34.08
C GLU A 124 -28.17 -23.46 -35.57
N ALA A 125 -28.54 -22.21 -35.88
CA ALA A 125 -28.69 -21.73 -37.25
C ALA A 125 -27.37 -21.84 -38.04
N ARG A 126 -26.23 -21.51 -37.40
CA ARG A 126 -24.88 -21.68 -37.98
C ARG A 126 -24.53 -23.15 -38.22
N THR A 127 -24.79 -24.04 -37.27
CA THR A 127 -24.56 -25.48 -37.43
C THR A 127 -25.42 -26.09 -38.53
N LYS A 128 -26.68 -25.67 -38.65
CA LYS A 128 -27.61 -26.08 -39.72
C LYS A 128 -27.31 -25.41 -41.07
N LYS A 129 -26.32 -24.50 -41.14
CA LYS A 129 -25.98 -23.67 -42.31
C LYS A 129 -27.18 -22.88 -42.88
N ASP A 130 -28.13 -22.51 -42.04
CA ASP A 130 -29.30 -21.71 -42.42
C ASP A 130 -28.89 -20.23 -42.54
N THR A 131 -28.39 -19.87 -43.72
CA THR A 131 -27.88 -18.52 -44.00
C THR A 131 -28.93 -17.41 -43.89
N TYR A 132 -30.22 -17.73 -44.10
CA TYR A 132 -31.30 -16.77 -43.95
C TYR A 132 -31.55 -16.47 -42.46
N LEU A 133 -31.69 -17.52 -41.66
CA LEU A 133 -31.94 -17.37 -40.22
C LEU A 133 -30.76 -16.70 -39.51
N VAL A 134 -29.52 -17.05 -39.89
CA VAL A 134 -28.31 -16.36 -39.38
C VAL A 134 -28.35 -14.87 -39.68
N LYS A 135 -28.58 -14.47 -40.95
CA LYS A 135 -28.66 -13.04 -41.32
C LYS A 135 -29.78 -12.32 -40.59
N LYS A 136 -30.94 -12.96 -40.42
CA LYS A 136 -32.10 -12.38 -39.72
C LYS A 136 -31.80 -12.15 -38.23
N LEU A 137 -31.16 -13.13 -37.57
CA LEU A 137 -30.77 -13.04 -36.16
C LEU A 137 -29.60 -12.06 -35.97
N GLU A 138 -28.63 -11.98 -36.88
CA GLU A 138 -27.56 -11.00 -36.75
C GLU A 138 -28.08 -9.57 -36.93
N ALA A 139 -28.96 -9.34 -37.92
CA ALA A 139 -29.52 -8.01 -38.19
C ALA A 139 -30.41 -7.47 -37.04
N ASN A 140 -31.05 -8.35 -36.27
CA ASN A 140 -31.98 -7.96 -35.20
C ASN A 140 -31.41 -8.21 -33.80
N ASN A 141 -30.09 -8.43 -33.65
CA ASN A 141 -29.50 -8.76 -32.37
C ASN A 141 -29.50 -7.56 -31.40
N PRO A 142 -30.33 -7.55 -30.35
CA PRO A 142 -30.37 -6.43 -29.40
C PRO A 142 -29.18 -6.43 -28.43
N TYR A 143 -28.44 -7.55 -28.36
CA TYR A 143 -27.31 -7.76 -27.45
C TYR A 143 -25.96 -7.49 -28.12
N GLN A 144 -25.93 -7.32 -29.44
CA GLN A 144 -24.68 -7.08 -30.16
C GLN A 144 -24.07 -5.75 -29.72
N LYS A 145 -22.84 -5.82 -29.24
CA LYS A 145 -22.02 -4.65 -28.97
C LYS A 145 -21.09 -4.44 -30.16
N GLY A 146 -20.84 -3.18 -30.51
CA GLY A 146 -19.79 -2.89 -31.49
C GLY A 146 -18.43 -3.32 -30.94
N ALA A 147 -17.54 -3.82 -31.78
CA ALA A 147 -16.22 -4.32 -31.35
C ALA A 147 -15.44 -3.31 -30.50
N LEU A 148 -15.47 -2.02 -30.89
CA LEU A 148 -14.84 -0.94 -30.10
C LEU A 148 -15.41 -0.85 -28.67
N ARG A 149 -16.73 -0.97 -28.52
CA ARG A 149 -17.40 -0.93 -27.22
C ARG A 149 -17.01 -2.12 -26.35
N GLU A 150 -16.94 -3.32 -26.92
CA GLU A 150 -16.53 -4.52 -26.18
C GLU A 150 -15.12 -4.38 -25.64
N TRP A 151 -14.18 -3.92 -26.48
CA TRP A 151 -12.80 -3.66 -26.07
C TRP A 151 -12.72 -2.58 -24.98
N VAL A 152 -13.44 -1.46 -25.14
CA VAL A 152 -13.46 -0.39 -24.15
C VAL A 152 -14.06 -0.86 -22.82
N GLU A 153 -15.21 -1.55 -22.83
CA GLU A 153 -15.83 -2.09 -21.60
C GLU A 153 -14.92 -3.10 -20.90
N ALA A 154 -14.27 -3.99 -21.65
CA ALA A 154 -13.34 -4.98 -21.10
C ALA A 154 -12.11 -4.32 -20.46
N ILE A 155 -11.51 -3.32 -21.12
CA ILE A 155 -10.37 -2.57 -20.57
C ILE A 155 -10.77 -1.79 -19.33
N VAL A 156 -11.92 -1.09 -19.36
CA VAL A 156 -12.42 -0.33 -18.21
C VAL A 156 -12.68 -1.25 -17.02
N PHE A 157 -13.30 -2.42 -17.25
CA PHE A 157 -13.52 -3.42 -16.21
C PHE A 157 -12.20 -3.97 -15.66
N ALA A 158 -11.25 -4.30 -16.52
CA ALA A 158 -9.94 -4.80 -16.10
C ALA A 158 -9.18 -3.78 -15.25
N VAL A 159 -9.16 -2.51 -15.67
CA VAL A 159 -8.53 -1.41 -14.92
C VAL A 159 -9.24 -1.18 -13.59
N PHE A 160 -10.58 -1.19 -13.57
CA PHE A 160 -11.36 -1.08 -12.34
C PHE A 160 -11.05 -2.23 -11.39
N ALA A 161 -11.12 -3.48 -11.86
CA ALA A 161 -10.85 -4.66 -11.05
C ALA A 161 -9.42 -4.65 -10.50
N ALA A 162 -8.43 -4.34 -11.35
CA ALA A 162 -7.04 -4.22 -10.93
C ALA A 162 -6.83 -3.10 -9.90
N ALA A 163 -7.41 -1.91 -10.13
CA ALA A 163 -7.34 -0.79 -9.18
C ALA A 163 -8.03 -1.12 -7.85
N PHE A 164 -9.17 -1.82 -7.90
CA PHE A 164 -9.94 -2.21 -6.72
C PHE A 164 -9.20 -3.28 -5.88
N ILE A 165 -8.71 -4.35 -6.53
CA ILE A 165 -7.87 -5.37 -5.88
C ILE A 165 -6.63 -4.72 -5.29
N ARG A 166 -5.98 -3.81 -6.03
CA ARG A 166 -4.81 -3.06 -5.56
C ARG A 166 -5.12 -2.21 -4.35
N MET A 167 -6.28 -1.55 -4.32
CA MET A 167 -6.69 -0.69 -3.22
C MET A 167 -6.77 -1.47 -1.91
N PHE A 168 -7.40 -2.66 -1.91
CA PHE A 168 -7.77 -3.36 -0.67
C PHE A 168 -6.94 -4.60 -0.33
N LEU A 169 -6.44 -5.36 -1.31
CA LEU A 169 -5.93 -6.72 -1.05
C LEU A 169 -4.42 -6.82 -1.19
N ILE A 170 -3.92 -6.54 -2.39
CA ILE A 170 -2.54 -6.87 -2.77
C ILE A 170 -1.98 -5.73 -3.60
N GLU A 171 -0.76 -5.30 -3.30
CA GLU A 171 -0.04 -4.33 -4.11
C GLU A 171 1.33 -4.88 -4.52
N ALA A 172 1.70 -4.59 -5.77
CA ALA A 172 3.01 -4.93 -6.30
C ALA A 172 3.96 -3.73 -6.09
N TYR A 173 5.13 -3.98 -5.54
CA TYR A 173 6.16 -2.97 -5.29
C TYR A 173 7.46 -3.36 -5.98
N THR A 174 8.20 -2.37 -6.45
CA THR A 174 9.59 -2.53 -6.87
C THR A 174 10.51 -2.12 -5.73
N ILE A 175 11.67 -2.76 -5.59
CA ILE A 175 12.74 -2.36 -4.67
C ILE A 175 13.75 -1.47 -5.42
N PRO A 176 13.75 -0.14 -5.20
CA PRO A 176 14.64 0.78 -5.91
C PRO A 176 15.95 1.06 -5.17
N THR A 177 16.07 0.71 -3.89
CA THR A 177 17.22 1.06 -3.03
C THR A 177 17.81 -0.17 -2.33
N SER A 178 19.11 -0.12 -2.01
CA SER A 178 19.86 -1.18 -1.32
C SER A 178 19.71 -1.22 0.22
N SER A 179 18.71 -0.55 0.79
CA SER A 179 18.54 -0.53 2.26
C SER A 179 18.20 -1.90 2.89
N MET A 180 17.65 -2.82 2.08
CA MET A 180 17.36 -4.21 2.45
C MET A 180 18.29 -5.19 1.71
N GLU A 181 19.42 -4.72 1.18
CA GLU A 181 20.34 -5.50 0.33
C GLU A 181 20.71 -6.85 0.97
N SER A 182 20.98 -7.84 0.13
CA SER A 182 21.10 -9.28 0.44
C SER A 182 19.79 -9.99 0.75
N SER A 183 18.87 -9.39 1.51
CA SER A 183 17.54 -9.96 1.74
C SER A 183 16.60 -9.65 0.56
N LEU A 184 16.49 -8.37 0.21
CA LEU A 184 15.70 -7.83 -0.90
C LEU A 184 16.61 -6.92 -1.73
N LEU A 185 16.85 -7.31 -2.98
CA LEU A 185 17.83 -6.65 -3.84
C LEU A 185 17.18 -5.55 -4.68
N VAL A 186 17.97 -4.55 -5.06
CA VAL A 186 17.54 -3.56 -6.07
C VAL A 186 17.12 -4.30 -7.35
N GLY A 187 15.92 -4.00 -7.85
CA GLY A 187 15.29 -4.70 -8.97
C GLY A 187 14.41 -5.90 -8.60
N ASP A 188 14.26 -6.24 -7.31
CA ASP A 188 13.22 -7.19 -6.88
C ASP A 188 11.83 -6.55 -6.98
N TYR A 189 10.84 -7.34 -7.37
CA TYR A 189 9.43 -6.98 -7.41
C TYR A 189 8.66 -7.86 -6.44
N LEU A 190 7.96 -7.24 -5.48
CA LEU A 190 7.31 -7.91 -4.37
C LEU A 190 5.80 -7.85 -4.51
N PHE A 191 5.12 -8.93 -4.14
CA PHE A 191 3.71 -8.86 -3.78
C PHE A 191 3.57 -8.65 -2.28
N VAL A 192 2.78 -7.65 -1.90
CA VAL A 192 2.51 -7.29 -0.50
C VAL A 192 1.02 -7.44 -0.23
N SER A 193 0.69 -8.18 0.82
CA SER A 193 -0.69 -8.38 1.26
C SER A 193 -1.07 -7.36 2.32
N LYS A 194 -2.09 -6.55 2.01
CA LYS A 194 -2.69 -5.60 2.95
C LYS A 194 -3.57 -6.30 3.99
N ALA A 195 -4.18 -7.42 3.62
CA ALA A 195 -5.03 -8.20 4.52
C ALA A 195 -4.29 -8.79 5.72
N HIS A 196 -3.00 -9.16 5.55
CA HIS A 196 -2.23 -9.78 6.63
C HIS A 196 -2.13 -8.89 7.86
N TYR A 197 -1.90 -7.59 7.70
CA TYR A 197 -1.78 -6.62 8.80
C TYR A 197 -3.04 -5.74 8.97
N GLY A 198 -4.16 -6.15 8.38
CA GLY A 198 -5.42 -5.45 8.44
C GLY A 198 -5.57 -4.42 7.32
N ILE A 199 -6.66 -4.57 6.56
CA ILE A 199 -6.96 -3.69 5.42
C ILE A 199 -7.33 -2.30 5.95
N ARG A 200 -6.60 -1.27 5.50
CA ARG A 200 -6.96 0.13 5.76
C ARG A 200 -8.07 0.57 4.80
N THR A 201 -9.07 1.29 5.32
CA THR A 201 -10.03 1.97 4.45
C THR A 201 -9.33 3.07 3.64
N PRO A 202 -9.74 3.31 2.38
CA PRO A 202 -9.15 4.38 1.59
C PRO A 202 -9.41 5.73 2.28
N MET A 203 -8.35 6.51 2.52
CA MET A 203 -8.49 7.86 3.08
C MET A 203 -8.65 8.87 1.96
N THR A 204 -7.96 8.64 0.83
CA THR A 204 -8.06 9.42 -0.39
C THR A 204 -9.00 8.74 -1.39
N VAL A 205 -10.22 9.27 -1.55
CA VAL A 205 -11.28 8.62 -2.36
C VAL A 205 -11.14 8.94 -3.86
N ALA A 206 -10.75 10.17 -4.18
CA ALA A 206 -10.66 10.66 -5.55
C ALA A 206 -9.21 10.64 -6.02
N GLN A 207 -8.83 9.59 -6.77
CA GLN A 207 -7.50 9.41 -7.34
C GLN A 207 -7.56 8.84 -8.75
N LEU A 208 -6.53 9.12 -9.55
CA LEU A 208 -6.33 8.45 -10.82
C LEU A 208 -6.05 6.96 -10.59
N PRO A 209 -6.78 6.04 -11.26
CA PRO A 209 -6.58 4.61 -11.09
C PRO A 209 -5.13 4.19 -11.33
N LEU A 210 -4.66 3.22 -10.55
CA LEU A 210 -3.31 2.63 -10.64
C LEU A 210 -2.14 3.60 -10.35
N LEU A 211 -2.39 4.86 -9.99
CA LEU A 211 -1.37 5.79 -9.54
C LEU A 211 -1.39 5.92 -8.01
N HIS A 212 -0.21 5.98 -7.39
CA HIS A 212 -0.10 6.10 -5.93
C HIS A 212 -0.27 7.55 -5.48
N ASN A 213 0.74 8.38 -5.72
CA ASN A 213 0.80 9.77 -5.27
C ASN A 213 1.11 10.79 -6.36
N ARG A 214 1.78 10.40 -7.46
CA ARG A 214 2.20 11.31 -8.54
C ARG A 214 1.72 10.87 -9.91
N ILE A 215 1.49 11.86 -10.77
CA ILE A 215 1.26 11.66 -12.20
C ILE A 215 2.61 11.66 -12.91
N PRO A 216 2.99 10.57 -13.60
CA PRO A 216 4.22 10.52 -14.38
C PRO A 216 4.33 11.71 -15.34
N PHE A 217 5.53 12.26 -15.49
CA PHE A 217 5.89 13.38 -16.41
C PHE A 217 5.27 14.76 -16.12
N LEU A 218 4.29 14.85 -15.23
CA LEU A 218 3.62 16.12 -14.90
C LEU A 218 4.00 16.68 -13.52
N ASP A 219 4.74 15.92 -12.70
CA ASP A 219 5.19 16.27 -11.34
C ASP A 219 4.09 16.84 -10.42
N LYS A 220 2.85 16.42 -10.68
CA LYS A 220 1.66 16.77 -9.92
C LYS A 220 1.14 15.57 -9.15
N GLU A 221 0.45 15.83 -8.05
CA GLU A 221 -0.18 14.78 -7.26
C GLU A 221 -1.32 14.10 -8.06
N SER A 222 -1.45 12.78 -7.92
CA SER A 222 -2.41 11.96 -8.69
C SER A 222 -3.82 11.88 -8.08
N TYR A 223 -4.13 12.74 -7.12
CA TYR A 223 -5.36 12.68 -6.32
C TYR A 223 -5.87 14.06 -5.92
N LEU A 224 -7.14 14.11 -5.52
CA LEU A 224 -7.74 15.27 -4.87
C LEU A 224 -7.68 15.09 -3.36
N LYS A 225 -7.32 16.16 -2.63
CA LYS A 225 -7.27 16.15 -1.15
C LYS A 225 -8.64 15.98 -0.49
N SER A 226 -9.71 16.37 -1.19
CA SER A 226 -11.09 16.27 -0.74
C SER A 226 -11.96 15.76 -1.89
N PRO A 227 -12.97 14.90 -1.62
CA PRO A 227 -13.34 14.38 -0.30
C PRO A 227 -12.32 13.36 0.26
N SER A 228 -12.16 13.35 1.58
CA SER A 228 -11.32 12.39 2.30
C SER A 228 -12.15 11.64 3.36
N LEU A 229 -11.70 10.43 3.70
CA LEU A 229 -12.30 9.60 4.74
C LEU A 229 -11.34 9.45 5.92
N GLY A 230 -11.91 9.27 7.11
CA GLY A 230 -11.12 8.95 8.31
C GLY A 230 -10.42 7.60 8.19
N TYR A 231 -9.36 7.45 8.97
CA TYR A 231 -8.65 6.18 9.10
C TYR A 231 -9.55 5.13 9.79
N HIS A 232 -9.70 3.97 9.16
CA HIS A 232 -10.19 2.76 9.81
C HIS A 232 -9.38 1.57 9.30
N ARG A 233 -9.18 0.57 10.16
CA ARG A 233 -8.50 -0.68 9.81
C ARG A 233 -9.40 -1.86 10.14
N LEU A 234 -9.54 -2.76 9.17
CA LEU A 234 -10.22 -4.04 9.35
C LEU A 234 -9.34 -5.03 10.12
N PRO A 235 -9.92 -6.05 10.78
CA PRO A 235 -9.16 -7.07 11.47
C PRO A 235 -8.05 -7.68 10.61
N ALA A 236 -6.87 -7.83 11.21
CA ALA A 236 -5.70 -8.43 10.57
C ALA A 236 -5.77 -9.96 10.59
N LEU A 237 -5.20 -10.62 9.57
CA LEU A 237 -5.04 -12.08 9.59
C LEU A 237 -3.92 -12.53 10.54
N THR A 238 -2.92 -11.68 10.77
CA THR A 238 -1.81 -11.91 11.69
C THR A 238 -1.33 -10.60 12.28
N SER A 239 -0.74 -10.63 13.47
CA SER A 239 0.03 -9.50 14.00
C SER A 239 1.39 -9.41 13.30
N ILE A 240 1.99 -8.22 13.34
CA ILE A 240 3.41 -8.01 13.03
C ILE A 240 4.24 -8.65 14.13
N LYS A 241 5.36 -9.27 13.76
CA LYS A 241 6.30 -9.90 14.69
C LYS A 241 7.67 -9.27 14.57
N ASN A 242 8.48 -9.37 15.64
CA ASN A 242 9.89 -9.03 15.55
C ASN A 242 10.54 -9.80 14.40
N ASN A 243 11.41 -9.12 13.67
CA ASN A 243 12.07 -9.53 12.44
C ASN A 243 11.19 -9.77 11.21
N ASP A 244 9.87 -9.56 11.24
CA ASP A 244 9.07 -9.59 10.01
C ASP A 244 9.41 -8.35 9.14
N PRO A 245 9.68 -8.50 7.83
CA PRO A 245 9.65 -7.38 6.92
C PRO A 245 8.22 -6.87 6.78
N PHE A 246 8.07 -5.56 6.63
CA PHE A 246 6.77 -4.92 6.52
C PHE A 246 6.87 -3.66 5.66
N VAL A 247 5.79 -3.38 4.94
CA VAL A 247 5.64 -2.15 4.16
C VAL A 247 4.82 -1.16 4.95
N PHE A 248 5.24 0.09 4.95
CA PHE A 248 4.57 1.19 5.64
C PHE A 248 4.74 2.51 4.87
N ASN A 249 3.87 3.46 5.13
CA ASN A 249 4.00 4.83 4.64
C ASN A 249 5.09 5.57 5.44
N TYR A 250 5.98 6.30 4.77
CA TYR A 250 7.08 7.02 5.41
C TYR A 250 6.58 8.01 6.48
N PRO A 251 6.97 7.87 7.77
CA PRO A 251 6.37 8.65 8.85
C PRO A 251 6.66 10.15 8.85
N GLU A 252 7.77 10.59 8.24
CA GLU A 252 8.11 12.01 8.01
C GLU A 252 7.74 12.49 6.59
N GLY A 253 7.06 11.67 5.80
CA GLY A 253 6.62 12.00 4.44
C GLY A 253 5.31 12.80 4.35
N ASP A 254 4.89 13.44 5.45
CA ASP A 254 3.65 14.20 5.57
C ASP A 254 3.74 15.58 4.91
N SER A 255 4.90 16.24 5.05
CA SER A 255 5.18 17.56 4.47
C SER A 255 6.43 17.48 3.61
N VAL A 256 6.25 17.64 2.30
CA VAL A 256 7.30 17.33 1.32
C VAL A 256 7.43 18.37 0.21
N TYR A 257 8.65 18.52 -0.29
CA TYR A 257 8.96 19.19 -1.55
C TYR A 257 9.02 18.14 -2.67
N VAL A 258 8.27 18.39 -3.74
CA VAL A 258 8.10 17.47 -4.87
C VAL A 258 8.98 17.91 -6.03
N ARG A 259 10.05 17.16 -6.31
CA ARG A 259 10.91 17.33 -7.48
C ARG A 259 10.76 16.20 -8.50
N PRO A 260 11.15 16.40 -9.77
CA PRO A 260 11.09 15.35 -10.79
C PRO A 260 11.85 14.08 -10.39
N GLU A 261 13.03 14.22 -9.78
CA GLU A 261 13.91 13.10 -9.49
C GLU A 261 13.55 12.36 -8.18
N ARG A 262 13.13 13.11 -7.15
CA ARG A 262 12.71 12.53 -5.86
C ARG A 262 11.85 13.47 -5.02
N THR A 263 11.28 12.92 -3.95
CA THR A 263 10.63 13.69 -2.88
C THR A 263 11.66 14.01 -1.80
N PHE A 264 11.56 15.19 -1.17
CA PHE A 264 12.30 15.53 0.05
C PHE A 264 11.32 15.97 1.13
N SER A 265 11.43 15.41 2.33
CA SER A 265 10.65 15.87 3.48
C SER A 265 11.20 17.18 4.05
N VAL A 266 10.37 17.91 4.80
CA VAL A 266 10.86 19.03 5.62
C VAL A 266 11.90 18.59 6.65
N HIS A 267 11.89 17.31 7.02
CA HIS A 267 12.84 16.73 7.95
C HIS A 267 14.20 16.48 7.29
N ASP A 268 14.22 16.12 5.99
CA ASP A 268 15.46 16.02 5.22
C ASP A 268 16.16 17.38 5.17
N LEU A 269 15.40 18.46 4.96
CA LEU A 269 15.90 19.84 4.98
C LEU A 269 16.44 20.25 6.36
N ARG A 270 15.75 19.87 7.45
CA ARG A 270 16.24 20.13 8.82
C ARG A 270 17.54 19.40 9.11
N ARG A 271 17.65 18.16 8.62
CA ARG A 271 18.83 17.30 8.76
C ARG A 271 19.98 17.72 7.83
N ASN A 272 19.68 18.41 6.73
CA ASN A 272 20.67 18.91 5.78
C ASN A 272 20.26 20.29 5.24
N PRO A 273 20.67 21.39 5.89
CA PRO A 273 20.35 22.75 5.47
C PRO A 273 20.81 23.12 4.05
N PHE A 274 21.82 22.43 3.50
CA PHE A 274 22.28 22.65 2.12
C PHE A 274 21.19 22.34 1.08
N LEU A 275 20.18 21.53 1.44
CA LEU A 275 19.03 21.29 0.58
C LEU A 275 18.17 22.53 0.35
N GLN A 276 18.28 23.59 1.17
CA GLN A 276 17.43 24.79 1.04
C GLN A 276 17.53 25.42 -0.35
N GLN A 277 18.76 25.57 -0.86
CA GLN A 277 19.00 26.11 -2.20
C GLN A 277 18.48 25.16 -3.29
N TYR A 278 18.64 23.84 -3.07
CA TYR A 278 18.21 22.81 -4.02
C TYR A 278 16.69 22.65 -4.13
N LEU A 279 15.94 23.07 -3.10
CA LEU A 279 14.49 22.99 -3.01
C LEU A 279 13.80 24.33 -3.30
N GLN A 280 14.56 25.39 -3.56
CA GLN A 280 14.03 26.70 -3.87
C GLN A 280 13.12 26.65 -5.11
N GLY A 281 11.94 27.29 -5.00
CA GLY A 281 10.95 27.34 -6.08
C GLY A 281 9.99 26.14 -6.15
N TYR A 282 10.21 25.08 -5.36
CA TYR A 282 9.27 23.97 -5.25
C TYR A 282 8.29 24.19 -4.10
N PRO A 283 6.96 24.01 -4.34
CA PRO A 283 5.97 24.21 -3.29
C PRO A 283 6.03 23.11 -2.23
N LEU A 284 5.74 23.47 -0.99
CA LEU A 284 5.52 22.51 0.09
C LEU A 284 4.15 21.84 -0.09
N VAL A 285 4.15 20.52 -0.20
CA VAL A 285 2.96 19.68 -0.36
C VAL A 285 2.72 18.88 0.91
N VAL A 286 1.52 19.02 1.47
CA VAL A 286 1.04 18.17 2.57
C VAL A 286 0.27 16.98 2.00
N ARG A 287 0.71 15.76 2.34
CA ARG A 287 0.17 14.48 1.86
C ARG A 287 -0.61 13.74 2.95
N PRO A 288 -1.81 13.21 2.65
CA PRO A 288 -2.49 12.27 3.56
C PRO A 288 -1.66 10.99 3.72
N ILE A 289 -1.90 10.25 4.82
CA ILE A 289 -1.10 9.08 5.21
C ILE A 289 -0.99 8.06 4.07
N ASP A 290 -2.10 7.76 3.40
CA ASP A 290 -2.16 6.80 2.29
C ASP A 290 -1.54 7.29 0.97
N LYS A 291 -0.96 8.50 0.94
CA LYS A 291 -0.25 9.09 -0.21
C LYS A 291 1.21 9.42 0.06
N ARG A 292 1.69 9.17 1.27
CA ARG A 292 3.13 9.24 1.57
C ARG A 292 3.86 8.10 0.87
N ASP A 293 5.15 8.29 0.64
CA ASP A 293 5.98 7.29 -0.05
C ASP A 293 6.03 5.98 0.76
N HIS A 294 6.12 4.85 0.08
CA HIS A 294 6.15 3.52 0.73
C HIS A 294 7.59 3.13 1.04
N TYR A 295 7.81 2.64 2.25
CA TYR A 295 9.08 2.11 2.70
C TYR A 295 8.89 0.65 3.10
N ILE A 296 9.95 -0.14 2.90
CA ILE A 296 10.07 -1.51 3.40
C ILE A 296 11.31 -1.60 4.27
N LYS A 297 11.13 -2.19 5.44
CA LYS A 297 12.18 -2.45 6.44
C LYS A 297 11.81 -3.70 7.23
N ARG A 298 12.71 -4.16 8.08
CA ARG A 298 12.45 -5.20 9.07
C ARG A 298 11.91 -4.58 10.36
N CYS A 299 10.80 -5.12 10.89
CA CYS A 299 10.25 -4.69 12.17
C CYS A 299 11.07 -5.33 13.29
N VAL A 300 12.07 -4.62 13.83
CA VAL A 300 12.97 -5.21 14.82
C VAL A 300 12.39 -5.18 16.24
N ALA A 301 11.54 -4.21 16.54
CA ALA A 301 10.85 -4.07 17.82
C ALA A 301 9.38 -3.73 17.59
N ILE A 302 8.50 -4.42 18.30
CA ILE A 302 7.04 -4.22 18.26
C ILE A 302 6.57 -3.41 19.47
N ALA A 303 5.31 -2.98 19.43
CA ALA A 303 4.69 -2.22 20.52
C ALA A 303 4.82 -2.94 21.88
N GLY A 304 5.44 -2.25 22.83
CA GLY A 304 5.68 -2.75 24.19
C GLY A 304 7.10 -3.24 24.43
N ASP A 305 7.91 -3.41 23.37
CA ASP A 305 9.31 -3.79 23.51
C ASP A 305 10.17 -2.62 24.02
N THR A 306 11.27 -2.95 24.67
CA THR A 306 12.40 -2.05 24.88
C THR A 306 13.54 -2.46 23.97
N LEU A 307 13.93 -1.55 23.09
CA LEU A 307 14.98 -1.69 22.10
C LEU A 307 16.31 -1.17 22.64
N GLU A 308 17.39 -1.92 22.43
CA GLU A 308 18.75 -1.43 22.64
C GLU A 308 19.69 -2.01 21.58
N ILE A 309 20.70 -1.25 21.16
CA ILE A 309 21.79 -1.71 20.30
C ILE A 309 23.08 -1.54 21.07
N ARG A 310 23.88 -2.60 21.18
CA ARG A 310 25.20 -2.58 21.82
C ARG A 310 26.22 -3.15 20.84
N ASN A 311 27.16 -2.34 20.38
CA ASN A 311 28.16 -2.73 19.39
C ASN A 311 27.54 -3.51 18.21
N LYS A 312 26.56 -2.89 17.53
CA LYS A 312 25.81 -3.44 16.38
C LYS A 312 24.85 -4.59 16.68
N GLN A 313 24.93 -5.20 17.86
CA GLN A 313 24.03 -6.26 18.28
C GLN A 313 22.74 -5.67 18.85
N LEU A 314 21.61 -6.14 18.32
CA LEU A 314 20.28 -5.78 18.77
C LEU A 314 19.89 -6.55 20.04
N TYR A 315 19.29 -5.86 21.01
CA TYR A 315 18.68 -6.43 22.21
C TYR A 315 17.24 -5.96 22.29
N ILE A 316 16.34 -6.90 22.54
CA ILE A 316 14.91 -6.65 22.75
C ILE A 316 14.55 -7.14 24.15
N ASN A 317 14.04 -6.24 24.99
CA ASN A 317 13.73 -6.50 26.39
C ASN A 317 14.95 -7.07 27.16
N GLY A 318 16.15 -6.57 26.84
CA GLY A 318 17.42 -7.01 27.45
C GLY A 318 17.99 -8.31 26.89
N VAL A 319 17.28 -9.02 26.01
CA VAL A 319 17.72 -10.29 25.41
C VAL A 319 18.29 -10.03 24.00
N ALA A 320 19.45 -10.61 23.68
CA ALA A 320 20.03 -10.50 22.35
C ALA A 320 19.07 -11.07 21.29
N ALA A 321 18.66 -10.22 20.35
CA ALA A 321 17.76 -10.61 19.27
C ALA A 321 18.51 -11.33 18.15
N THR A 322 17.82 -12.25 17.47
CA THR A 322 18.34 -12.93 16.30
C THR A 322 18.57 -11.93 15.17
N ASN A 323 19.80 -11.88 14.65
CA ASN A 323 20.11 -11.06 13.49
C ASN A 323 19.68 -11.78 12.20
N PRO A 324 19.24 -11.03 11.18
CA PRO A 324 19.15 -11.54 9.82
C PRO A 324 20.49 -12.14 9.36
N THR A 325 20.42 -13.20 8.57
CA THR A 325 21.54 -13.99 8.07
C THR A 325 22.51 -13.13 7.25
N HIS A 326 21.97 -12.19 6.47
CA HIS A 326 22.74 -11.40 5.52
C HIS A 326 22.82 -9.90 5.88
N LEU A 327 22.93 -9.57 7.17
CA LEU A 327 23.19 -8.19 7.58
C LEU A 327 24.46 -7.64 6.94
N GLN A 328 24.39 -6.39 6.48
CA GLN A 328 25.53 -5.65 5.97
C GLN A 328 25.92 -4.49 6.89
N TYR A 329 27.22 -4.29 7.01
CA TYR A 329 27.84 -3.12 7.63
C TYR A 329 28.91 -2.56 6.69
N THR A 330 29.32 -1.32 6.90
CA THR A 330 30.40 -0.70 6.12
C THR A 330 31.76 -1.20 6.59
N TYR A 331 32.58 -1.58 5.62
CA TYR A 331 33.98 -1.94 5.80
C TYR A 331 34.85 -1.21 4.80
N ARG A 332 36.10 -0.98 5.18
CA ARG A 332 37.15 -0.51 4.28
C ARG A 332 37.95 -1.70 3.80
N VAL A 333 37.98 -1.88 2.48
CA VAL A 333 38.80 -2.90 1.81
C VAL A 333 40.09 -2.23 1.34
N LEU A 334 41.19 -2.61 1.97
CA LEU A 334 42.54 -2.15 1.67
C LEU A 334 43.23 -3.22 0.82
N SER A 335 43.63 -2.84 -0.40
CA SER A 335 44.38 -3.71 -1.31
C SER A 335 45.48 -2.89 -1.99
N SER A 336 46.64 -3.51 -2.23
CA SER A 336 47.73 -2.91 -3.00
C SER A 336 47.46 -2.90 -4.51
N ALA A 337 46.49 -3.69 -4.98
CA ALA A 337 46.07 -3.76 -6.37
C ALA A 337 44.63 -3.28 -6.54
N ALA A 338 44.27 -2.90 -7.76
CA ALA A 338 42.89 -2.54 -8.08
C ALA A 338 41.96 -3.76 -7.89
N LEU A 339 40.87 -3.57 -7.15
CA LEU A 339 39.87 -4.63 -6.94
C LEU A 339 39.15 -4.95 -8.24
N ASN A 340 38.99 -6.24 -8.54
CA ASN A 340 38.19 -6.69 -9.68
C ASN A 340 36.69 -6.55 -9.35
N LEU A 341 36.08 -5.46 -9.81
CA LEU A 341 34.68 -5.13 -9.54
C LEU A 341 33.69 -6.18 -10.06
N ASP A 342 34.00 -6.85 -11.17
CA ASP A 342 33.11 -7.89 -11.71
C ASP A 342 33.13 -9.15 -10.85
N LYS A 343 34.26 -9.48 -10.23
CA LYS A 343 34.33 -10.52 -9.19
C LYS A 343 33.55 -10.13 -7.93
N LEU A 344 33.59 -8.86 -7.53
CA LEU A 344 32.77 -8.40 -6.39
C LEU A 344 31.26 -8.51 -6.69
N LYS A 345 30.83 -8.14 -7.90
CA LYS A 345 29.44 -8.35 -8.35
C LYS A 345 29.05 -9.84 -8.35
N GLU A 346 29.95 -10.72 -8.77
CA GLU A 346 29.74 -12.19 -8.73
C GLU A 346 29.52 -12.69 -7.30
N PHE A 347 30.17 -12.06 -6.31
CA PHE A 347 29.94 -12.31 -4.88
C PHE A 347 28.68 -11.64 -4.31
N GLY A 348 27.91 -10.96 -5.15
CA GLY A 348 26.69 -10.25 -4.77
C GLY A 348 26.94 -8.93 -4.04
N VAL A 349 28.14 -8.35 -4.14
CA VAL A 349 28.43 -7.04 -3.56
C VAL A 349 27.76 -5.97 -4.41
N ASN A 350 26.91 -5.15 -3.80
CA ASN A 350 26.36 -3.97 -4.45
C ASN A 350 27.50 -2.97 -4.67
N ILE A 351 27.83 -2.61 -5.91
CA ILE A 351 28.89 -1.64 -6.20
C ILE A 351 28.36 -0.26 -6.62
N THR A 352 27.05 -0.11 -6.79
CA THR A 352 26.45 1.15 -7.26
C THR A 352 26.31 2.16 -6.13
N ASP A 353 26.00 1.68 -4.93
CA ASP A 353 25.73 2.52 -3.76
C ASP A 353 26.94 2.64 -2.83
N ASN A 354 28.04 1.94 -3.16
CA ASN A 354 29.27 1.93 -2.38
C ASN A 354 30.25 3.00 -2.88
N ASN A 355 30.93 3.69 -1.96
CA ASN A 355 32.04 4.57 -2.29
C ASN A 355 33.32 3.75 -2.52
N TYR A 356 33.29 2.91 -3.56
CA TYR A 356 34.37 1.97 -3.89
C TYR A 356 35.67 2.70 -4.25
N GLN A 357 35.58 3.96 -4.70
CA GLN A 357 36.74 4.83 -4.98
C GLN A 357 37.54 5.12 -3.70
N GLU A 358 36.85 5.18 -2.55
CA GLU A 358 37.48 5.27 -1.22
C GLU A 358 37.73 3.90 -0.58
N GLY A 359 37.47 2.81 -1.31
CA GLY A 359 37.59 1.44 -0.80
C GLY A 359 36.52 1.07 0.23
N LEU A 360 35.40 1.79 0.30
CA LEU A 360 34.32 1.51 1.25
C LEU A 360 33.21 0.69 0.62
N PHE A 361 32.83 -0.38 1.32
CA PHE A 361 31.80 -1.30 0.88
C PHE A 361 30.88 -1.70 2.03
N ASN A 362 29.58 -1.77 1.75
CA ASN A 362 28.64 -2.46 2.62
C ASN A 362 28.68 -3.96 2.33
N LEU A 363 29.12 -4.75 3.31
CA LEU A 363 29.44 -6.17 3.13
C LEU A 363 28.78 -7.03 4.21
N THR A 364 28.38 -8.24 3.80
CA THR A 364 28.03 -9.33 4.73
C THR A 364 29.29 -10.05 5.22
N LYS A 365 29.17 -10.82 6.31
CA LYS A 365 30.26 -11.69 6.79
C LYS A 365 30.75 -12.67 5.72
N GLU A 366 29.83 -13.25 4.96
CA GLU A 366 30.17 -14.18 3.87
C GLU A 366 30.95 -13.50 2.74
N GLN A 367 30.56 -12.27 2.37
CA GLN A 367 31.25 -11.50 1.35
C GLN A 367 32.66 -11.12 1.75
N ILE A 368 32.88 -10.76 3.03
CA ILE A 368 34.21 -10.47 3.58
C ILE A 368 35.14 -11.67 3.36
N GLU A 369 34.68 -12.88 3.68
CA GLU A 369 35.50 -14.09 3.52
C GLU A 369 35.78 -14.41 2.05
N LYS A 370 34.79 -14.24 1.15
CA LYS A 370 34.99 -14.38 -0.30
C LYS A 370 36.01 -13.37 -0.84
N ILE A 371 35.95 -12.11 -0.42
CA ILE A 371 36.87 -11.07 -0.88
C ILE A 371 38.30 -11.36 -0.42
N LYS A 372 38.49 -11.75 0.86
CA LYS A 372 39.82 -12.15 1.37
C LYS A 372 40.41 -13.34 0.61
N SER A 373 39.58 -14.24 0.08
CA SER A 373 40.04 -15.40 -0.69
C SER A 373 40.60 -15.04 -2.08
N LEU A 374 40.33 -13.83 -2.58
CA LEU A 374 40.84 -13.37 -3.88
C LEU A 374 42.35 -13.11 -3.83
N ASP A 375 42.83 -12.53 -2.74
CA ASP A 375 44.23 -12.17 -2.54
C ASP A 375 44.55 -12.10 -1.03
N PRO A 376 45.51 -12.90 -0.52
CA PRO A 376 45.89 -12.89 0.88
C PRO A 376 46.39 -11.54 1.43
N SER A 377 46.78 -10.60 0.55
CA SER A 377 47.21 -9.25 0.95
C SER A 377 46.05 -8.30 1.29
N ILE A 378 44.82 -8.66 0.92
CA ILE A 378 43.64 -7.82 1.18
C ILE A 378 43.37 -7.75 2.69
N ARG A 379 43.32 -6.53 3.21
CA ARG A 379 42.89 -6.25 4.58
C ARG A 379 41.50 -5.64 4.55
N ILE A 380 40.63 -6.09 5.45
CA ILE A 380 39.28 -5.57 5.58
C ILE A 380 39.10 -5.12 7.01
N GLU A 381 38.83 -3.83 7.18
CA GLU A 381 38.69 -3.19 8.48
C GLU A 381 37.28 -2.65 8.63
N GLU A 382 36.76 -2.65 9.86
CA GLU A 382 35.48 -1.98 10.13
C GLU A 382 35.63 -0.49 9.82
N ALA A 383 34.68 0.05 9.08
CA ALA A 383 34.63 1.47 8.81
C ALA A 383 33.41 2.06 9.49
N SER A 384 33.57 3.27 10.03
CA SER A 384 32.40 4.09 10.31
C SER A 384 31.66 4.34 8.99
N PRO A 385 30.32 4.26 8.96
CA PRO A 385 29.58 4.70 7.80
C PRO A 385 30.00 6.14 7.46
N ILE A 386 30.22 6.44 6.18
CA ILE A 386 30.26 7.83 5.75
C ILE A 386 28.87 8.42 6.08
N ASP A 387 28.88 9.62 6.66
CA ASP A 387 27.75 10.53 6.87
C ASP A 387 26.54 10.23 5.94
N PRO A 388 25.31 10.05 6.46
CA PRO A 388 24.82 10.70 7.68
C PRO A 388 24.45 9.86 8.88
N VAL A 389 24.73 8.57 8.81
CA VAL A 389 24.21 7.62 9.79
C VAL A 389 24.85 7.85 11.19
N ASN A 390 26.02 8.50 11.28
CA ASN A 390 26.68 8.86 12.55
C ASN A 390 26.65 10.36 12.91
N ASP A 391 25.93 11.23 12.20
CA ASP A 391 25.75 12.62 12.63
C ASP A 391 24.76 12.65 13.81
N PRO A 392 25.18 13.06 15.03
CA PRO A 392 24.30 13.14 16.20
C PRO A 392 23.07 14.03 15.97
N ASN A 393 23.14 14.98 15.02
CA ASN A 393 22.00 15.83 14.65
C ASN A 393 20.98 15.10 13.76
N ARG A 394 21.39 14.03 13.08
CA ARG A 394 20.55 13.24 12.16
C ARG A 394 20.05 11.95 12.80
N LEU A 395 20.60 11.54 13.93
CA LEU A 395 20.11 10.42 14.72
C LEU A 395 18.85 10.82 15.50
N PHE A 396 17.82 9.99 15.44
CA PHE A 396 16.63 10.13 16.28
C PHE A 396 17.01 10.03 17.76
N PRO A 397 16.50 10.91 18.66
CA PRO A 397 15.36 11.81 18.49
C PRO A 397 15.71 13.26 18.07
N HIS A 398 16.88 13.50 17.48
CA HIS A 398 17.41 14.83 17.13
C HIS A 398 17.59 15.75 18.34
N ASP A 399 18.02 15.17 19.45
CA ASP A 399 18.33 15.88 20.69
C ASP A 399 19.72 15.45 21.20
N PRO A 400 20.79 15.98 20.61
CA PRO A 400 22.14 15.63 21.01
C PRO A 400 22.47 16.13 22.43
N THR A 401 21.64 16.98 23.04
CA THR A 401 21.88 17.42 24.43
C THR A 401 21.57 16.30 25.41
N ASN A 402 20.41 15.65 25.25
CA ASN A 402 19.98 14.58 26.15
C ASN A 402 20.45 13.18 25.70
N PHE A 403 20.77 13.01 24.41
CA PHE A 403 21.09 11.70 23.80
C PHE A 403 22.49 11.65 23.14
N ASN A 404 23.47 12.41 23.65
CA ASN A 404 24.84 12.50 23.08
C ASN A 404 25.64 11.18 23.03
N LYS A 405 25.22 10.13 23.73
CA LYS A 405 25.89 8.83 23.73
C LYS A 405 25.39 7.88 22.65
N TRP A 406 24.28 8.22 21.98
CA TRP A 406 23.69 7.36 20.98
C TRP A 406 24.43 7.47 19.65
N SER A 407 24.63 6.33 19.01
CA SER A 407 25.07 6.16 17.64
C SER A 407 24.26 5.03 17.00
N VAL A 408 24.45 4.80 15.70
CA VAL A 408 23.72 3.72 15.01
C VAL A 408 24.14 2.32 15.38
N ASP A 409 25.30 2.19 16.01
CA ASP A 409 25.86 0.96 16.52
C ASP A 409 25.70 0.82 18.04
N ASN A 410 25.36 1.91 18.74
CA ASN A 410 25.11 1.95 20.18
C ASN A 410 23.91 2.86 20.48
N PHE A 411 22.73 2.28 20.62
CA PHE A 411 21.46 3.03 20.66
C PHE A 411 20.57 2.55 21.79
N GLY A 412 19.81 3.46 22.41
CA GLY A 412 18.87 3.11 23.46
C GLY A 412 19.51 3.01 24.86
N PRO A 413 18.82 2.37 25.82
CA PRO A 413 17.53 1.71 25.66
C PRO A 413 16.40 2.70 25.29
N LEU A 414 15.45 2.23 24.47
CA LEU A 414 14.29 3.00 24.02
C LEU A 414 13.02 2.13 24.08
N TYR A 415 12.00 2.60 24.80
CA TYR A 415 10.71 1.93 24.84
C TYR A 415 9.90 2.23 23.57
N VAL A 416 9.41 1.19 22.91
CA VAL A 416 8.53 1.24 21.74
C VAL A 416 7.08 1.32 22.20
N PRO A 417 6.39 2.44 21.94
CA PRO A 417 5.06 2.68 22.51
C PRO A 417 3.99 1.64 22.12
N LYS A 418 3.15 1.33 23.11
CA LYS A 418 1.99 0.45 22.99
C LYS A 418 0.73 1.19 23.40
N GLU A 419 -0.35 0.97 22.65
CA GLU A 419 -1.66 1.53 22.94
C GLU A 419 -2.08 1.26 24.39
N GLY A 420 -2.57 2.30 25.07
CA GLY A 420 -3.03 2.25 26.46
C GLY A 420 -1.91 2.26 27.51
N VAL A 421 -0.63 2.15 27.13
CA VAL A 421 0.49 2.26 28.08
C VAL A 421 0.78 3.73 28.36
N THR A 422 1.08 4.03 29.62
CA THR A 422 1.43 5.37 30.09
C THR A 422 2.91 5.45 30.42
N VAL A 423 3.57 6.51 29.96
CA VAL A 423 4.98 6.81 30.26
C VAL A 423 5.11 8.17 30.94
N SER A 424 6.20 8.36 31.69
CA SER A 424 6.56 9.69 32.21
C SER A 424 7.22 10.52 31.13
N ILE A 425 6.82 11.79 31.02
CA ILE A 425 7.42 12.77 30.11
C ILE A 425 8.02 13.92 30.91
N THR A 426 9.29 14.20 30.63
CA THR A 426 10.03 15.34 31.18
C THR A 426 10.77 16.04 30.04
N PRO A 427 11.30 17.26 30.24
CA PRO A 427 12.11 17.92 29.21
C PRO A 427 13.28 17.06 28.69
N GLN A 428 13.77 16.10 29.47
CA GLN A 428 14.85 15.18 29.09
C GLN A 428 14.35 13.93 28.35
N THR A 429 13.10 13.49 28.57
CA THR A 429 12.57 12.25 27.99
C THR A 429 11.51 12.46 26.90
N ILE A 430 11.08 13.70 26.68
CA ILE A 430 10.02 14.02 25.72
C ILE A 430 10.46 13.88 24.26
N ALA A 431 11.76 14.02 23.95
CA ALA A 431 12.23 14.11 22.57
C ALA A 431 11.80 12.93 21.67
N PRO A 432 11.93 11.65 22.09
CA PRO A 432 11.42 10.52 21.31
C PRO A 432 9.90 10.53 21.11
N TYR A 433 9.13 11.09 22.05
CA TYR A 433 7.67 11.03 22.06
C TYR A 433 7.01 12.28 21.50
N ARG A 434 7.76 13.35 21.23
CA ARG A 434 7.26 14.64 20.75
C ARG A 434 6.38 14.49 19.50
N ARG A 435 6.87 13.77 18.48
CA ARG A 435 6.13 13.57 17.21
C ARG A 435 4.93 12.65 17.38
N ILE A 436 5.01 11.67 18.29
CA ILE A 436 3.88 10.81 18.64
C ILE A 436 2.72 11.66 19.16
N ILE A 437 2.99 12.45 20.20
CA ILE A 437 1.99 13.26 20.88
C ILE A 437 1.43 14.32 19.92
N ALA A 438 2.31 15.07 19.26
CA ALA A 438 1.91 16.25 18.50
C ALA A 438 1.33 15.96 17.11
N VAL A 439 1.87 14.95 16.41
CA VAL A 439 1.58 14.72 14.99
C VAL A 439 0.79 13.44 14.78
N TYR A 440 1.24 12.32 15.36
CA TYR A 440 0.60 11.03 15.11
C TYR A 440 -0.70 10.84 15.89
N GLU A 441 -0.78 11.41 17.10
CA GLU A 441 -1.97 11.34 17.96
C GLU A 441 -2.71 12.69 18.07
N ASN A 442 -2.34 13.66 17.22
CA ASN A 442 -3.05 14.92 16.98
C ASN A 442 -3.29 15.80 18.23
N ASN A 443 -2.33 15.88 19.15
CA ASN A 443 -2.42 16.77 20.31
C ASN A 443 -1.66 18.08 20.10
N LYS A 444 -2.10 19.15 20.77
CA LYS A 444 -1.31 20.38 20.90
C LYS A 444 -0.26 20.18 22.00
N LEU A 445 1.02 20.16 21.63
CA LEU A 445 2.15 20.00 22.55
C LEU A 445 2.92 21.32 22.66
N GLU A 446 3.08 21.83 23.87
CA GLU A 446 3.86 23.05 24.16
C GLU A 446 4.87 22.78 25.29
N GLU A 447 6.11 23.24 25.12
CA GLU A 447 7.16 23.18 26.12
C GLU A 447 7.51 24.62 26.52
N ARG A 448 7.20 25.01 27.76
CA ARG A 448 7.44 26.38 28.28
C ARG A 448 7.82 26.33 29.75
N ASP A 449 8.78 27.16 30.14
CA ASP A 449 9.28 27.28 31.52
C ASP A 449 9.68 25.94 32.16
N GLY A 450 10.28 25.04 31.37
CA GLY A 450 10.69 23.70 31.83
C GLY A 450 9.53 22.72 32.09
N LYS A 451 8.31 23.08 31.70
CA LYS A 451 7.10 22.27 31.83
C LYS A 451 6.54 21.89 30.46
N ILE A 452 5.84 20.76 30.44
CA ILE A 452 5.19 20.22 29.24
C ILE A 452 3.68 20.41 29.38
N PHE A 453 3.03 20.91 28.33
CA PHE A 453 1.60 21.07 28.25
C PHE A 453 1.04 20.28 27.06
N ILE A 454 0.02 19.48 27.29
CA ILE A 454 -0.71 18.72 26.27
C ILE A 454 -2.15 19.19 26.28
N ASN A 455 -2.61 19.73 25.16
CA ASN A 455 -3.94 20.33 25.02
C ASN A 455 -4.21 21.35 26.16
N GLU A 456 -3.22 22.23 26.37
CA GLU A 456 -3.24 23.36 27.32
C GLU A 456 -3.20 22.98 28.81
N LYS A 457 -3.12 21.67 29.11
CA LYS A 457 -2.97 21.16 30.48
C LYS A 457 -1.53 20.73 30.74
N GLU A 458 -0.98 21.14 31.89
CA GLU A 458 0.33 20.68 32.34
C GLU A 458 0.31 19.15 32.48
N ALA A 459 1.31 18.47 31.91
CA ALA A 459 1.38 17.02 31.84
C ALA A 459 2.80 16.55 32.19
N SER A 460 2.89 15.57 33.09
CA SER A 460 4.11 14.84 33.43
C SER A 460 4.08 13.38 32.93
N THR A 461 2.96 12.97 32.33
CA THR A 461 2.76 11.63 31.78
C THR A 461 2.00 11.69 30.46
N TYR A 462 2.14 10.66 29.63
CA TYR A 462 1.37 10.50 28.41
C TYR A 462 0.91 9.05 28.23
N THR A 463 -0.35 8.85 27.84
CA THR A 463 -0.93 7.55 27.49
C THR A 463 -1.08 7.45 25.97
N PHE A 464 -0.44 6.46 25.36
CA PHE A 464 -0.46 6.29 23.90
C PHE A 464 -1.82 5.81 23.39
N GLN A 465 -2.25 6.33 22.24
CA GLN A 465 -3.54 6.06 21.61
C GLN A 465 -3.46 5.01 20.49
N GLN A 466 -2.25 4.60 20.09
CA GLN A 466 -2.05 3.52 19.13
C GLN A 466 -0.73 2.78 19.35
N ASN A 467 -0.55 1.67 18.63
CA ASN A 467 0.69 0.90 18.62
C ASN A 467 1.75 1.54 17.71
N TYR A 468 3.01 1.31 18.06
CA TYR A 468 4.17 1.80 17.32
C TYR A 468 5.17 0.67 17.07
N TYR A 469 6.00 0.85 16.04
CA TYR A 469 6.99 -0.13 15.61
C TYR A 469 8.34 0.53 15.35
N TRP A 470 9.41 -0.25 15.50
CA TRP A 470 10.75 0.16 15.12
C TRP A 470 11.21 -0.62 13.88
N ALA A 471 11.54 0.11 12.83
CA ALA A 471 11.90 -0.43 11.52
C ALA A 471 13.40 -0.23 11.25
N MET A 472 14.11 -1.27 10.87
CA MET A 472 15.53 -1.19 10.50
C MET A 472 15.80 -1.90 9.17
N GLY A 473 16.73 -1.36 8.39
CA GLY A 473 17.19 -2.02 7.17
C GLY A 473 18.18 -3.14 7.49
N ASP A 474 18.26 -4.14 6.62
CA ASP A 474 19.26 -5.20 6.75
C ASP A 474 20.66 -4.71 6.34
N ASN A 475 20.72 -3.69 5.47
CA ASN A 475 21.94 -2.94 5.21
C ASN A 475 22.10 -1.82 6.25
N ARG A 476 22.62 -2.19 7.42
CA ARG A 476 22.53 -1.40 8.66
C ARG A 476 23.22 -0.04 8.57
N HIS A 477 24.27 0.08 7.78
CA HIS A 477 25.00 1.33 7.58
C HIS A 477 24.55 2.10 6.33
N ASN A 478 23.72 1.52 5.47
CA ASN A 478 23.17 2.17 4.28
C ASN A 478 21.63 2.10 4.26
N SER A 479 21.02 2.47 5.39
CA SER A 479 19.58 2.43 5.58
C SER A 479 19.11 3.64 6.38
N GLU A 480 18.36 4.52 5.73
CA GLU A 480 17.57 5.54 6.40
C GLU A 480 16.30 4.88 6.98
N ASP A 481 16.35 4.58 8.27
CA ASP A 481 15.33 3.83 9.00
C ASP A 481 14.96 4.48 10.34
N SER A 482 14.31 3.76 11.25
CA SER A 482 13.81 4.34 12.51
C SER A 482 14.90 5.01 13.35
N ARG A 483 16.18 4.65 13.17
CA ARG A 483 17.30 5.36 13.80
C ARG A 483 17.43 6.80 13.32
N VAL A 484 16.84 7.16 12.19
CA VAL A 484 16.82 8.52 11.63
C VAL A 484 15.49 9.21 11.90
N TRP A 485 14.35 8.57 11.59
CA TRP A 485 13.03 9.24 11.64
C TRP A 485 12.12 8.79 12.80
N GLY A 486 12.55 7.85 13.63
CA GLY A 486 11.82 7.40 14.82
C GLY A 486 10.81 6.29 14.57
N PHE A 487 9.65 6.37 15.22
CA PHE A 487 8.68 5.28 15.26
C PHE A 487 7.79 5.20 14.01
N VAL A 488 7.39 3.98 13.61
CA VAL A 488 6.31 3.76 12.63
C VAL A 488 5.00 3.60 13.39
N PRO A 489 4.03 4.50 13.23
CA PRO A 489 2.72 4.34 13.86
C PRO A 489 1.91 3.22 13.17
N GLU A 490 1.00 2.58 13.91
CA GLU A 490 0.12 1.53 13.40
C GLU A 490 -0.64 1.96 12.14
N ASP A 491 -1.16 3.19 12.09
CA ASP A 491 -1.90 3.71 10.94
C ASP A 491 -1.06 3.86 9.65
N HIS A 492 0.27 3.86 9.76
CA HIS A 492 1.19 3.90 8.62
C HIS A 492 1.47 2.51 8.02
N VAL A 493 1.24 1.42 8.76
CA VAL A 493 1.48 0.06 8.27
C VAL A 493 0.59 -0.24 7.06
N VAL A 494 1.20 -0.68 5.96
CA VAL A 494 0.51 -0.98 4.70
C VAL A 494 0.20 -2.48 4.59
N GLY A 495 1.19 -3.35 4.82
CA GLY A 495 1.01 -4.79 4.62
C GLY A 495 2.26 -5.63 4.72
N LYS A 496 2.07 -6.95 4.57
CA LYS A 496 3.11 -7.98 4.67
C LYS A 496 3.68 -8.33 3.29
N PRO A 497 5.00 -8.17 3.05
CA PRO A 497 5.68 -8.76 1.90
C PRO A 497 5.53 -10.30 1.90
N LEU A 498 5.02 -10.85 0.81
CA LEU A 498 4.78 -12.28 0.67
C LEU A 498 5.96 -12.96 -0.02
N PHE A 499 6.17 -12.64 -1.29
CA PHE A 499 7.19 -13.24 -2.15
C PHE A 499 7.66 -12.27 -3.24
N ILE A 500 8.82 -12.57 -3.80
CA ILE A 500 9.38 -11.90 -4.96
C ILE A 500 8.73 -12.51 -6.21
N TRP A 501 7.91 -11.79 -6.95
CA TRP A 501 7.24 -12.31 -8.15
C TRP A 501 8.04 -12.09 -9.43
N PHE A 502 9.00 -11.16 -9.40
CA PHE A 502 9.94 -10.92 -10.48
C PHE A 502 11.23 -10.28 -9.94
N SER A 503 12.35 -10.42 -10.66
CA SER A 503 13.62 -9.80 -10.23
C SER A 503 14.53 -9.52 -11.42
N THR A 504 15.00 -8.27 -11.55
CA THR A 504 15.93 -7.82 -12.58
C THR A 504 17.30 -7.51 -11.98
N LYS A 505 18.36 -7.66 -12.77
CA LYS A 505 19.71 -7.22 -12.36
C LYS A 505 19.77 -5.69 -12.41
N ASN A 506 20.25 -5.06 -11.33
CA ASN A 506 20.46 -3.60 -11.22
C ASN A 506 19.22 -2.75 -11.58
N ALA A 507 18.02 -3.25 -11.29
CA ALA A 507 16.75 -2.64 -11.72
C ALA A 507 16.61 -2.42 -13.25
N ASN A 508 17.39 -3.15 -14.06
CA ASN A 508 17.41 -3.04 -15.52
C ASN A 508 17.17 -4.42 -16.16
N ALA A 509 16.00 -4.61 -16.78
CA ALA A 509 15.66 -5.87 -17.43
C ALA A 509 16.63 -6.25 -18.58
N ALA A 510 17.26 -5.26 -19.23
CA ALA A 510 18.25 -5.50 -20.28
C ALA A 510 19.55 -6.12 -19.74
N GLU A 511 19.86 -5.92 -18.46
CA GLU A 511 21.02 -6.53 -17.81
C GLU A 511 20.75 -7.98 -17.35
N GLY A 512 19.49 -8.42 -17.42
CA GLY A 512 19.08 -9.80 -17.20
C GLY A 512 18.15 -10.01 -16.00
N ILE A 513 17.63 -11.23 -15.91
CA ILE A 513 16.65 -11.66 -14.89
C ILE A 513 17.34 -12.56 -13.85
N ARG A 514 17.00 -12.40 -12.57
CA ARG A 514 17.47 -13.27 -11.47
C ARG A 514 16.46 -14.39 -11.20
N TRP A 515 16.53 -15.45 -12.00
CA TRP A 515 15.55 -16.54 -11.98
C TRP A 515 15.47 -17.28 -10.63
N ASP A 516 16.58 -17.38 -9.91
CA ASP A 516 16.70 -18.01 -8.59
C ASP A 516 15.91 -17.30 -7.48
N ARG A 517 15.54 -16.04 -7.70
CA ARG A 517 14.78 -15.22 -6.74
C ARG A 517 13.28 -15.25 -6.97
N ILE A 518 12.82 -15.59 -8.18
CA ILE A 518 11.40 -15.57 -8.53
C ILE A 518 10.63 -16.62 -7.72
N PHE A 519 9.48 -16.23 -7.18
CA PHE A 519 8.62 -16.99 -6.27
C PHE A 519 9.28 -17.41 -4.95
N THR A 520 10.36 -16.75 -4.54
CA THR A 520 10.95 -16.96 -3.21
C THR A 520 10.33 -16.03 -2.16
N SER A 521 10.29 -16.51 -0.91
CA SER A 521 9.73 -15.75 0.21
C SER A 521 10.46 -14.42 0.42
N ALA A 522 9.69 -13.34 0.58
CA ALA A 522 10.22 -12.04 0.97
C ALA A 522 10.60 -11.97 2.46
N ASN A 523 10.26 -13.01 3.23
CA ASN A 523 10.53 -13.13 4.66
C ASN A 523 11.77 -14.00 4.97
N LYS A 524 12.64 -14.29 3.99
CA LYS A 524 13.89 -15.01 4.28
C LYS A 524 14.69 -14.21 5.30
N MET A 525 15.08 -14.88 6.39
CA MET A 525 15.97 -14.34 7.42
C MET A 525 17.41 -14.56 7.03
#